data_AF-A0A1N7MEB1-F1
#
_entry.id   AF-A0A1N7MEB1-F1
#
_cell.length_a   1.000
_cell.length_b   1.000
_cell.length_c   1.000
_cell.angle_alpha   90.00
_cell.angle_beta   90.00
_cell.angle_gamma   90.00
#
_symmetry.space_group_name_H-M   'P 1'
#
loop_
_entity.id
_entity.type
_entity.pdbx_description
1 polymer ?
#
loop_
_entity_poly.entity_id
_entity_poly.type
_entity_poly.pdbx_seq_one_letter_code
_entity_poly.pdbx_strand_id
1 'polypeptide(L)'
;MKLIFISVFLIFCSSKALSQKLKDPYECEKLEKKDSLLYSQLLKESKRVNYDKLAEKIIADLDKNEFSQPNLVVYIEDYYEAKKPIFYMEPCDCCFKRLAENPVYNDHLFWTQKNIKKIVEKFRVNVIPRNATFGYFFYQKASEAENSKLRKIYKKTKKQKSGLYKDSSPNNHHFYYFPFNDKENLILVDQYPELNFNTLQLYFRNELGNKVSLNYRYDVDNIYKKSVSKLYQYKDGKWNDITLQE
;
A
#
# COMPACT_ATOMS: atom_id res chain seq x y z
N MET A 1 33.17 -48.92 29.22
CA MET A 1 32.91 -48.25 27.92
C MET A 1 31.40 -47.96 27.71
N LYS A 2 30.74 -47.34 28.69
CA LYS A 2 29.31 -46.92 28.59
C LYS A 2 29.03 -45.52 29.17
N LEU A 3 29.97 -44.92 29.92
CA LEU A 3 29.81 -43.57 30.48
C LEU A 3 30.25 -42.43 29.55
N ILE A 4 31.04 -42.69 28.51
CA ILE A 4 31.57 -41.62 27.62
C ILE A 4 30.55 -41.20 26.55
N PHE A 5 29.57 -42.05 26.22
CA PHE A 5 28.58 -41.75 25.19
C PHE A 5 27.43 -40.85 25.67
N ILE A 6 27.18 -40.75 26.98
CA ILE A 6 26.08 -39.94 27.54
C ILE A 6 26.50 -38.46 27.68
N SER A 7 27.78 -38.19 27.92
CA SER A 7 28.33 -36.82 28.05
C SER A 7 28.40 -36.07 26.72
N VAL A 8 28.56 -36.78 25.58
CA VAL A 8 28.58 -36.14 24.25
C VAL A 8 27.17 -35.74 23.79
N PHE A 9 26.12 -36.46 24.21
CA PHE A 9 24.74 -36.16 23.83
C PHE A 9 24.17 -34.92 24.55
N LEU A 10 24.61 -34.64 25.78
CA LEU A 10 24.18 -33.45 26.55
C LEU A 10 24.83 -32.14 26.06
N ILE A 11 25.99 -32.22 25.41
CA ILE A 11 26.67 -31.05 24.82
C ILE A 11 26.05 -30.66 23.45
N PHE A 12 25.51 -31.64 22.71
CA PHE A 12 24.82 -31.37 21.44
C PHE A 12 23.39 -30.86 21.59
N CYS A 13 22.70 -31.15 22.71
CA CYS A 13 21.35 -30.62 22.96
C CYS A 13 21.32 -29.22 23.58
N SER A 14 22.40 -28.76 24.21
CA SER A 14 22.48 -27.42 24.82
C SER A 14 22.89 -26.32 23.84
N SER A 15 23.48 -26.67 22.68
CA SER A 15 23.88 -25.70 21.65
C SER A 15 22.76 -25.30 20.69
N LYS A 16 21.68 -26.07 20.58
CA LYS A 16 20.49 -25.67 19.78
C LYS A 16 19.49 -24.81 20.55
N ALA A 17 19.52 -24.84 21.88
CA ALA A 17 18.65 -24.00 22.72
C ALA A 17 19.12 -22.54 22.84
N LEU A 18 20.37 -22.24 22.47
CA LEU A 18 20.96 -20.89 22.56
C LEU A 18 20.97 -20.11 21.23
N SER A 19 20.21 -20.56 20.22
CA SER A 19 20.16 -19.93 18.88
C SER A 19 18.97 -18.98 18.66
N GLN A 20 18.10 -18.79 19.66
CA GLN A 20 17.20 -17.64 19.63
C GLN A 20 18.02 -16.42 20.08
N LYS A 21 18.75 -15.81 19.13
CA LYS A 21 19.34 -14.47 19.31
C LYS A 21 18.20 -13.50 19.58
N LEU A 22 17.85 -13.30 20.85
CA LEU A 22 17.19 -12.07 21.28
C LEU A 22 18.13 -10.94 20.85
N LYS A 23 17.73 -10.16 19.85
CA LYS A 23 18.50 -8.99 19.41
C LYS A 23 18.61 -8.00 20.57
N ASP A 24 19.75 -7.34 20.64
CA ASP A 24 20.11 -6.40 21.71
C ASP A 24 19.07 -5.27 21.81
N PRO A 25 18.39 -5.08 22.96
CA PRO A 25 17.48 -3.96 23.19
C PRO A 25 18.08 -2.59 22.83
N TYR A 26 19.40 -2.43 22.95
CA TYR A 26 20.12 -1.24 22.55
C TYR A 26 20.02 -0.95 21.04
N GLU A 27 20.05 -1.99 20.20
CA GLU A 27 19.89 -1.84 18.75
C GLU A 27 18.46 -1.42 18.39
N CYS A 28 17.45 -1.92 19.09
CA CYS A 28 16.07 -1.48 18.88
C CYS A 28 15.85 -0.02 19.28
N GLU A 29 16.39 0.42 20.42
CA GLU A 29 16.31 1.83 20.85
C GLU A 29 17.01 2.76 19.84
N LYS A 30 18.17 2.34 19.31
CA LYS A 30 18.90 3.10 18.28
C LYS A 30 18.11 3.23 16.99
N LEU A 31 17.42 2.17 16.56
CA LEU A 31 16.54 2.19 15.39
C LEU A 31 15.34 3.12 15.61
N GLU A 32 14.71 3.07 16.78
CA GLU A 32 13.59 3.95 17.14
C GLU A 32 14.02 5.43 17.16
N LYS A 33 15.19 5.75 17.75
CA LYS A 33 15.76 7.10 17.73
C LYS A 33 16.03 7.58 16.31
N LYS A 34 16.60 6.72 15.46
CA LYS A 34 16.87 7.03 14.06
C LYS A 34 15.59 7.28 13.27
N ASP A 35 14.56 6.45 13.48
CA ASP A 35 13.25 6.60 12.87
C ASP A 35 12.57 7.92 13.30
N SER A 36 12.59 8.23 14.60
CA SER A 36 12.05 9.47 15.15
C SER A 36 12.77 10.73 14.63
N LEU A 37 14.10 10.67 14.49
CA LEU A 37 14.88 11.76 13.91
C LEU A 37 14.51 11.97 12.43
N LEU A 38 14.46 10.89 11.65
CA LEU A 38 14.07 10.94 10.23
C LEU A 38 12.66 11.49 10.06
N TYR A 39 11.70 11.01 10.87
CA TYR A 39 10.33 11.52 10.90
C TYR A 39 10.29 13.03 11.12
N SER A 40 11.03 13.52 12.12
CA SER A 40 11.08 14.95 12.46
C SER A 40 11.66 15.79 11.32
N GLN A 41 12.69 15.29 10.64
CA GLN A 41 13.30 15.95 9.48
C GLN A 41 12.34 16.01 8.29
N LEU A 42 11.70 14.89 7.93
CA LEU A 42 10.71 14.83 6.86
C LEU A 42 9.55 15.81 7.10
N LEU A 43 9.01 15.85 8.32
CA LEU A 43 7.97 16.81 8.69
C LEU A 43 8.45 18.26 8.61
N LYS A 44 9.68 18.55 9.04
CA LYS A 44 10.25 19.90 9.00
C LYS A 44 10.38 20.42 7.57
N GLU A 45 10.92 19.61 6.67
CA GLU A 45 11.14 19.98 5.26
C GLU A 45 9.83 20.16 4.49
N SER A 46 8.83 19.33 4.79
CA SER A 46 7.55 19.30 4.06
C SER A 46 6.62 20.49 4.30
N LYS A 47 6.86 21.34 5.31
CA LYS A 47 5.94 22.43 5.72
C LYS A 47 5.54 23.41 4.61
N ARG A 48 6.35 23.54 3.55
CA ARG A 48 6.13 24.47 2.43
C ARG A 48 6.03 23.77 1.08
N VAL A 49 5.75 22.46 1.08
CA VAL A 49 5.66 21.65 -0.13
C VAL A 49 4.21 21.56 -0.58
N ASN A 50 3.96 21.81 -1.87
CA ASN A 50 2.63 21.65 -2.46
C ASN A 50 2.46 20.24 -3.04
N TYR A 51 1.84 19.35 -2.29
CA TYR A 51 1.61 17.96 -2.68
C TYR A 51 0.45 17.74 -3.68
N ASP A 52 -0.43 18.72 -3.89
CA ASP A 52 -1.51 18.59 -4.88
C ASP A 52 -0.94 18.48 -6.30
N LYS A 53 0.14 19.23 -6.59
CA LYS A 53 0.87 19.15 -7.86
C LYS A 53 1.61 17.81 -8.04
N LEU A 54 1.98 17.14 -6.95
CA LEU A 54 2.58 15.81 -7.02
C LEU A 54 1.55 14.78 -7.49
N ALA A 55 0.33 14.83 -6.96
CA ALA A 55 -0.75 13.93 -7.39
C ALA A 55 -1.03 14.06 -8.90
N GLU A 56 -1.05 15.29 -9.40
CA GLU A 56 -1.20 15.57 -10.84
C GLU A 56 -0.10 14.93 -11.67
N LYS A 57 1.15 15.08 -11.23
CA LYS A 57 2.30 14.48 -11.89
C LYS A 57 2.24 12.94 -11.88
N ILE A 58 1.95 12.35 -10.73
CA ILE A 58 1.80 10.89 -10.59
C ILE A 58 0.72 10.35 -11.53
N ILE A 59 -0.44 11.01 -11.61
CA ILE A 59 -1.53 10.61 -12.50
C ILE A 59 -1.13 10.79 -13.97
N ALA A 60 -0.39 11.85 -14.30
CA ALA A 60 0.12 12.07 -15.65
C ALA A 60 1.10 10.96 -16.08
N ASP A 61 1.93 10.50 -15.14
CA ASP A 61 2.99 9.51 -15.38
C ASP A 61 2.47 8.04 -15.35
N LEU A 62 1.20 7.80 -14.98
CA LEU A 62 0.53 6.49 -15.14
C LEU A 62 0.42 6.10 -16.63
N ASP A 63 0.85 4.89 -16.97
CA ASP A 63 0.81 4.35 -18.34
C ASP A 63 -0.58 3.81 -18.67
N LYS A 64 -1.17 4.34 -19.74
CA LYS A 64 -2.48 3.92 -20.24
C LYS A 64 -2.47 2.51 -20.82
N ASN A 65 -1.34 2.08 -21.39
CA ASN A 65 -1.23 0.77 -22.03
C ASN A 65 -1.35 -0.37 -21.00
N GLU A 66 -1.16 -0.06 -19.72
CA GLU A 66 -1.34 -1.00 -18.62
C GLU A 66 -2.80 -1.22 -18.23
N PHE A 67 -3.75 -0.49 -18.83
CA PHE A 67 -5.19 -0.58 -18.56
C PHE A 67 -5.94 -1.11 -19.79
N SER A 68 -5.87 -2.42 -19.99
CA SER A 68 -6.57 -3.13 -21.08
C SER A 68 -8.06 -3.37 -20.82
N GLN A 69 -8.49 -3.29 -19.56
CA GLN A 69 -9.85 -3.56 -19.11
C GLN A 69 -10.62 -2.25 -18.84
N PRO A 70 -11.96 -2.26 -19.00
CA PRO A 70 -12.79 -1.08 -18.70
C PRO A 70 -12.90 -0.76 -17.20
N ASN A 71 -12.43 -1.67 -16.34
CA ASN A 71 -12.53 -1.59 -14.89
C ASN A 71 -11.12 -1.63 -14.29
N LEU A 72 -10.85 -0.73 -13.33
CA LEU A 72 -9.59 -0.61 -12.63
C LEU A 72 -9.83 -0.72 -11.12
N VAL A 73 -9.35 -1.81 -10.52
CA VAL A 73 -9.32 -1.96 -9.06
C VAL A 73 -8.06 -1.29 -8.51
N VAL A 74 -8.24 -0.30 -7.65
CA VAL A 74 -7.11 0.40 -7.00
C VAL A 74 -6.94 -0.10 -5.57
N TYR A 75 -5.75 -0.61 -5.27
CA TYR A 75 -5.36 -1.14 -3.97
C TYR A 75 -4.87 0.02 -3.11
N ILE A 76 -5.62 0.31 -2.05
CA ILE A 76 -5.35 1.42 -1.15
C ILE A 76 -4.92 0.85 0.18
N GLU A 77 -3.70 1.15 0.58
CA GLU A 77 -3.18 0.73 1.87
C GLU A 77 -3.72 1.62 2.98
N ASP A 78 -4.34 1.00 3.98
CA ASP A 78 -4.56 1.65 5.24
C ASP A 78 -3.29 1.47 6.08
N TYR A 79 -2.46 2.52 6.11
CA TYR A 79 -1.41 2.68 7.12
C TYR A 79 -2.07 2.97 8.49
N TYR A 80 -2.96 2.08 8.92
CA TYR A 80 -3.27 1.93 10.33
C TYR A 80 -2.00 1.47 11.02
N GLU A 81 -1.86 1.78 12.30
CA GLU A 81 -0.69 1.46 13.10
C GLU A 81 -0.33 -0.03 13.00
N ALA A 82 0.52 -0.39 12.04
CA ALA A 82 1.22 -1.66 12.01
C ALA A 82 2.26 -1.62 13.13
N LYS A 83 1.77 -1.60 14.38
CA LYS A 83 2.55 -2.03 15.55
C LYS A 83 2.81 -3.54 15.48
N LYS A 84 2.16 -4.25 14.54
CA LYS A 84 2.31 -5.69 14.32
C LYS A 84 2.20 -5.99 12.81
N PRO A 85 2.96 -6.98 12.31
CA PRO A 85 2.80 -7.48 10.95
C PRO A 85 1.35 -7.94 10.75
N ILE A 86 0.72 -7.42 9.70
CA ILE A 86 -0.72 -7.59 9.46
C ILE A 86 -1.03 -9.02 8.99
N PHE A 87 -0.04 -9.73 8.46
CA PHE A 87 -0.08 -11.18 8.26
C PHE A 87 1.34 -11.73 8.42
N TYR A 88 1.47 -12.91 9.03
CA TYR A 88 2.69 -13.67 9.32
C TYR A 88 3.34 -13.51 10.71
N MET A 89 3.49 -14.68 11.30
CA MET A 89 3.92 -15.03 12.65
C MET A 89 5.45 -14.99 12.80
N GLU A 90 6.11 -13.96 12.28
CA GLU A 90 7.52 -13.73 12.61
C GLU A 90 7.59 -12.84 13.86
N PRO A 91 8.38 -13.21 14.89
CA PRO A 91 8.66 -12.31 15.99
C PRO A 91 9.28 -11.06 15.39
N CYS A 92 8.59 -9.95 15.50
CA CYS A 92 9.14 -8.71 14.99
C CYS A 92 10.36 -8.36 15.84
N ASP A 93 11.53 -8.30 15.20
CA ASP A 93 12.82 -8.15 15.88
C ASP A 93 12.94 -6.87 16.72
N CYS A 94 12.25 -5.80 16.30
CA CYS A 94 12.09 -4.55 17.04
C CYS A 94 10.68 -4.01 16.80
N CYS A 95 9.76 -4.19 17.75
CA CYS A 95 8.35 -3.83 17.61
C CYS A 95 8.05 -2.42 18.07
N PHE A 96 8.63 -1.44 17.38
CA PHE A 96 8.23 -0.05 17.53
C PHE A 96 7.43 0.40 16.30
N LYS A 97 6.60 1.42 16.49
CA LYS A 97 5.85 2.04 15.40
C LYS A 97 6.83 2.80 14.51
N ARG A 98 6.93 2.41 13.24
CA ARG A 98 7.75 3.13 12.25
C ARG A 98 7.06 4.44 11.89
N LEU A 99 7.47 5.53 12.53
CA LEU A 99 6.92 6.87 12.32
C LEU A 99 7.37 7.44 10.98
N ALA A 100 8.61 7.14 10.56
CA ALA A 100 9.17 7.63 9.30
C ALA A 100 8.61 6.94 8.05
N GLU A 101 7.73 5.96 8.22
CA GLU A 101 7.03 5.31 7.11
C GLU A 101 5.94 6.26 6.57
N ASN A 102 6.27 6.93 5.48
CA ASN A 102 5.39 7.83 4.73
C ASN A 102 4.64 8.92 5.53
N PRO A 103 5.34 9.70 6.39
CA PRO A 103 4.69 10.65 7.29
C PRO A 103 4.12 11.89 6.59
N VAL A 104 4.58 12.21 5.37
CA VAL A 104 4.23 13.46 4.67
C VAL A 104 3.37 13.24 3.42
N TYR A 105 3.54 12.12 2.71
CA TYR A 105 2.78 11.79 1.50
C TYR A 105 2.58 10.28 1.36
N ASN A 106 1.35 9.84 1.13
CA ASN A 106 0.91 8.44 1.22
C ASN A 106 -0.48 8.25 0.56
N ASP A 107 -1.02 7.05 0.63
CA ASP A 107 -2.34 6.67 0.10
C ASP A 107 -3.49 7.58 0.53
N HIS A 108 -3.56 8.00 1.79
CA HIS A 108 -4.69 8.83 2.24
C HIS A 108 -4.66 10.25 1.67
N LEU A 109 -3.47 10.74 1.29
CA LEU A 109 -3.29 12.03 0.62
C LEU A 109 -3.44 11.91 -0.90
N PHE A 110 -3.01 10.80 -1.49
CA PHE A 110 -3.15 10.57 -2.93
C PHE A 110 -4.57 10.16 -3.34
N TRP A 111 -5.17 9.17 -2.69
CA TRP A 111 -6.49 8.63 -3.05
C TRP A 111 -7.63 9.49 -2.52
N THR A 112 -7.78 10.67 -3.13
CA THR A 112 -8.91 11.55 -2.92
C THR A 112 -9.95 11.35 -4.03
N GLN A 113 -11.21 11.72 -3.75
CA GLN A 113 -12.25 11.73 -4.79
C GLN A 113 -11.84 12.57 -6.01
N LYS A 114 -11.13 13.69 -5.80
CA LYS A 114 -10.64 14.56 -6.89
C LYS A 114 -9.66 13.81 -7.78
N ASN A 115 -8.70 13.11 -7.18
CA ASN A 115 -7.66 12.38 -7.92
C ASN A 115 -8.22 11.14 -8.62
N ILE A 116 -9.15 10.43 -7.99
CA ILE A 116 -9.85 9.30 -8.63
C ILE A 116 -10.65 9.77 -9.85
N LYS A 117 -11.38 10.91 -9.75
CA LYS A 117 -12.08 11.46 -10.92
C LYS A 117 -11.14 11.78 -12.08
N LYS A 118 -9.97 12.37 -11.79
CA LYS A 118 -8.94 12.60 -12.82
C LYS A 118 -8.47 11.32 -13.50
N ILE A 119 -8.32 10.22 -12.75
CA ILE A 119 -7.98 8.90 -13.30
C ILE A 119 -9.11 8.37 -14.19
N VAL A 120 -10.36 8.41 -13.70
CA VAL A 120 -11.56 8.03 -14.46
C VAL A 120 -11.63 8.78 -15.79
N GLU A 121 -11.44 10.09 -15.76
CA GLU A 121 -11.49 10.97 -16.94
C GLU A 121 -10.33 10.70 -17.91
N LYS A 122 -9.09 10.60 -17.41
CA LYS A 122 -7.89 10.40 -18.23
C LYS A 122 -7.93 9.06 -18.96
N PHE A 123 -8.28 7.99 -18.26
CA PHE A 123 -8.17 6.63 -18.77
C PHE A 123 -9.48 6.05 -19.30
N ARG A 124 -10.61 6.71 -19.03
CA ARG A 124 -11.95 6.25 -19.42
C ARG A 124 -12.30 4.88 -18.84
N VAL A 125 -11.94 4.67 -17.57
CA VAL A 125 -12.18 3.41 -16.83
C VAL A 125 -13.06 3.66 -15.61
N ASN A 126 -13.79 2.63 -15.19
CA ASN A 126 -14.42 2.62 -13.88
C ASN A 126 -13.34 2.38 -12.82
N VAL A 127 -13.31 3.17 -11.75
CA VAL A 127 -12.33 2.99 -10.67
C VAL A 127 -13.01 2.42 -9.44
N ILE A 128 -12.51 1.27 -8.95
CA ILE A 128 -13.04 0.52 -7.82
C ILE A 128 -12.00 0.52 -6.69
N PRO A 129 -12.18 1.34 -5.64
CA PRO A 129 -11.30 1.30 -4.47
C PRO A 129 -11.43 0.01 -3.66
N ARG A 130 -10.29 -0.65 -3.39
CA ARG A 130 -10.18 -1.84 -2.55
C ARG A 130 -9.25 -1.55 -1.37
N ASN A 131 -9.61 -2.03 -0.18
CA ASN A 131 -8.72 -1.99 0.97
C ASN A 131 -7.65 -3.09 0.80
N ALA A 132 -6.41 -2.68 0.53
CA ALA A 132 -5.31 -3.63 0.35
C ALA A 132 -4.94 -4.34 1.66
N THR A 133 -5.04 -3.63 2.78
CA THR A 133 -4.66 -4.12 4.11
C THR A 133 -5.51 -5.31 4.57
N PHE A 134 -6.81 -5.28 4.27
CA PHE A 134 -7.74 -6.32 4.71
C PHE A 134 -8.31 -7.18 3.57
N GLY A 135 -7.86 -6.93 2.33
CA GLY A 135 -8.21 -7.74 1.17
C GLY A 135 -9.66 -7.60 0.67
N TYR A 136 -10.44 -6.64 1.19
CA TYR A 136 -11.84 -6.49 0.82
C TYR A 136 -12.16 -5.18 0.08
N PHE A 137 -13.23 -5.17 -0.72
CA PHE A 137 -13.82 -3.93 -1.26
C PHE A 137 -14.51 -3.13 -0.17
N PHE A 138 -14.57 -1.81 -0.32
CA PHE A 138 -15.30 -0.95 0.60
C PHE A 138 -16.81 -1.30 0.63
N TYR A 139 -17.23 -2.26 1.47
CA TYR A 139 -18.62 -2.66 1.69
C TYR A 139 -19.14 -2.19 3.06
N GLN A 140 -20.44 -2.36 3.28
CA GLN A 140 -21.20 -1.70 4.36
C GLN A 140 -20.78 -2.09 5.79
N LYS A 141 -20.24 -3.32 6.00
CA LYS A 141 -19.94 -3.89 7.33
C LYS A 141 -18.51 -3.67 7.84
N ALA A 142 -17.52 -3.42 6.99
CA ALA A 142 -16.11 -3.41 7.42
C ALA A 142 -15.65 -2.05 8.02
N SER A 143 -16.34 -0.96 7.72
CA SER A 143 -15.83 0.41 7.95
C SER A 143 -16.35 1.15 9.19
N GLU A 144 -17.39 0.64 9.85
CA GLU A 144 -17.95 1.33 11.03
C GLU A 144 -17.13 1.08 12.30
N ALA A 145 -16.35 0.00 12.32
CA ALA A 145 -15.47 -0.38 13.43
C ALA A 145 -14.02 0.13 13.29
N GLU A 146 -13.63 0.69 12.13
CA GLU A 146 -12.23 0.98 11.85
C GLU A 146 -11.86 2.44 12.15
N ASN A 147 -10.91 2.63 13.05
CA ASN A 147 -10.13 3.87 13.22
C ASN A 147 -9.21 4.13 12.00
N SER A 148 -9.71 3.85 10.79
CA SER A 148 -8.97 3.88 9.53
C SER A 148 -8.71 5.30 9.06
N LYS A 149 -7.49 5.56 8.55
CA LYS A 149 -7.20 6.81 7.83
C LYS A 149 -7.94 6.88 6.49
N LEU A 150 -8.44 5.75 5.99
CA LEU A 150 -9.24 5.65 4.77
C LEU A 150 -10.72 5.99 4.98
N ARG A 151 -11.18 6.29 6.20
CA ARG A 151 -12.58 6.65 6.49
C ARG A 151 -13.13 7.74 5.56
N LYS A 152 -12.30 8.73 5.20
CA LYS A 152 -12.70 9.83 4.31
C LYS A 152 -12.99 9.32 2.89
N ILE A 153 -12.09 8.54 2.30
CA ILE A 153 -12.31 7.97 0.97
C ILE A 153 -13.48 6.98 1.00
N TYR A 154 -13.56 6.10 2.00
CA TYR A 154 -14.68 5.18 2.18
C TYR A 154 -16.03 5.91 2.13
N LYS A 155 -16.21 6.95 2.94
CA LYS A 155 -17.44 7.75 3.00
C LYS A 155 -17.79 8.40 1.66
N LYS A 156 -16.80 8.72 0.82
CA LYS A 156 -17.03 9.30 -0.50
C LYS A 156 -17.37 8.23 -1.53
N THR A 157 -16.68 7.08 -1.48
CA THR A 157 -16.90 5.91 -2.33
C THR A 157 -18.29 5.32 -2.13
N LYS A 158 -18.77 5.19 -0.88
CA LYS A 158 -20.14 4.71 -0.56
C LYS A 158 -21.28 5.56 -1.15
N LYS A 159 -21.01 6.82 -1.51
CA LYS A 159 -21.98 7.72 -2.17
C LYS A 159 -21.97 7.58 -3.70
N GLN A 160 -21.13 6.71 -4.25
CA GLN A 160 -21.06 6.45 -5.68
C GLN A 160 -21.93 5.25 -6.05
N LYS A 161 -21.88 4.83 -7.32
CA LYS A 161 -22.66 3.69 -7.82
C LYS A 161 -22.19 2.39 -7.18
N SER A 162 -23.11 1.44 -7.02
CA SER A 162 -22.82 0.09 -6.52
C SER A 162 -22.78 -0.94 -7.65
N GLY A 163 -21.98 -1.99 -7.46
CA GLY A 163 -21.87 -3.13 -8.36
C GLY A 163 -21.89 -4.46 -7.61
N LEU A 164 -21.75 -5.55 -8.37
CA LEU A 164 -21.69 -6.93 -7.89
C LEU A 164 -20.33 -7.54 -8.21
N TYR A 165 -19.67 -8.08 -7.20
CA TYR A 165 -18.42 -8.81 -7.33
C TYR A 165 -18.71 -10.31 -7.30
N LYS A 166 -18.25 -10.99 -8.34
CA LYS A 166 -18.31 -12.44 -8.51
C LYS A 166 -16.89 -12.99 -8.46
N ASP A 167 -16.61 -13.74 -7.41
CA ASP A 167 -15.42 -14.58 -7.27
C ASP A 167 -15.86 -16.05 -7.17
N SER A 168 -14.98 -16.94 -6.70
CA SER A 168 -15.31 -18.35 -6.46
C SER A 168 -16.24 -18.59 -5.27
N SER A 169 -16.60 -17.56 -4.49
CA SER A 169 -17.51 -17.66 -3.35
C SER A 169 -18.96 -17.84 -3.82
N PRO A 170 -19.78 -18.62 -3.12
CA PRO A 170 -21.22 -18.68 -3.40
C PRO A 170 -21.96 -17.37 -3.10
N ASN A 171 -21.32 -16.43 -2.38
CA ASN A 171 -21.92 -15.16 -2.01
C ASN A 171 -21.45 -14.05 -2.95
N ASN A 172 -22.39 -13.39 -3.62
CA ASN A 172 -22.08 -12.16 -4.33
C ASN A 172 -21.77 -11.04 -3.34
N HIS A 173 -20.65 -10.35 -3.54
CA HIS A 173 -20.28 -9.20 -2.72
C HIS A 173 -20.67 -7.89 -3.42
N HIS A 174 -21.04 -6.88 -2.64
CA HIS A 174 -21.27 -5.54 -3.17
C HIS A 174 -20.01 -4.67 -3.03
N PHE A 175 -19.78 -3.83 -4.02
CA PHE A 175 -18.77 -2.76 -3.94
C PHE A 175 -19.36 -1.45 -4.44
N TYR A 176 -18.67 -0.36 -4.17
CA TYR A 176 -18.95 0.95 -4.77
C TYR A 176 -17.79 1.40 -5.66
N TYR A 177 -18.10 2.14 -6.71
CA TYR A 177 -17.12 2.54 -7.72
C TYR A 177 -17.40 3.92 -8.29
N PHE A 178 -16.36 4.55 -8.83
CA PHE A 178 -16.45 5.80 -9.58
C PHE A 178 -16.65 5.46 -11.06
N PRO A 179 -17.84 5.74 -11.63
CA PRO A 179 -18.15 5.38 -13.01
C PRO A 179 -17.44 6.28 -14.02
N PHE A 180 -16.96 5.71 -15.13
CA PHE A 180 -16.60 6.50 -16.32
C PHE A 180 -17.84 6.95 -17.09
N ASN A 181 -18.84 6.08 -17.19
CA ASN A 181 -20.12 6.37 -17.84
C ASN A 181 -21.28 5.92 -16.97
N ASP A 182 -22.47 6.44 -17.27
CA ASP A 182 -23.64 6.21 -16.44
C ASP A 182 -24.29 4.83 -16.56
N LYS A 183 -23.59 3.82 -17.12
CA LYS A 183 -24.11 2.46 -17.24
C LYS A 183 -24.59 1.91 -15.89
N GLU A 184 -25.74 1.24 -15.92
CA GLU A 184 -26.32 0.62 -14.75
C GLU A 184 -25.59 -0.68 -14.39
N ASN A 185 -25.42 -0.92 -13.08
CA ASN A 185 -24.99 -2.17 -12.43
C ASN A 185 -23.76 -2.88 -13.03
N LEU A 186 -22.58 -2.47 -12.58
CA LEU A 186 -21.30 -3.10 -12.92
C LEU A 186 -21.18 -4.48 -12.26
N ILE A 187 -20.85 -5.52 -13.04
CA ILE A 187 -20.46 -6.83 -12.54
C ILE A 187 -18.95 -7.00 -12.72
N LEU A 188 -18.23 -7.14 -11.62
CA LEU A 188 -16.80 -7.39 -11.57
C LEU A 188 -16.59 -8.91 -11.43
N VAL A 189 -15.79 -9.51 -12.32
CA VAL A 189 -15.55 -10.96 -12.37
C VAL A 189 -14.07 -11.20 -12.09
N ASP A 190 -13.76 -11.95 -11.02
CA ASP A 190 -12.39 -12.33 -10.62
C ASP A 190 -12.12 -13.82 -10.87
N GLN A 191 -12.25 -14.24 -12.12
CA GLN A 191 -12.02 -15.61 -12.55
C GLN A 191 -11.44 -15.63 -13.97
N TYR A 192 -10.32 -16.31 -14.18
CA TYR A 192 -9.78 -16.52 -15.53
C TYR A 192 -10.65 -17.56 -16.29
N PRO A 193 -10.97 -17.36 -17.58
CA PRO A 193 -10.53 -16.29 -18.49
C PRO A 193 -11.41 -15.04 -18.50
N GLU A 194 -12.44 -14.99 -17.67
CA GLU A 194 -13.46 -13.93 -17.64
C GLU A 194 -13.06 -12.68 -16.84
N LEU A 195 -11.83 -12.63 -16.33
CA LEU A 195 -11.29 -11.50 -15.57
C LEU A 195 -11.47 -10.20 -16.35
N ASN A 196 -12.25 -9.28 -15.79
CA ASN A 196 -12.70 -8.08 -16.50
C ASN A 196 -12.22 -6.77 -15.87
N PHE A 197 -11.10 -6.81 -15.14
CA PHE A 197 -10.48 -5.64 -14.53
C PHE A 197 -8.95 -5.74 -14.50
N ASN A 198 -8.29 -4.60 -14.55
CA ASN A 198 -6.89 -4.46 -14.18
C ASN A 198 -6.78 -4.05 -12.72
N THR A 199 -5.58 -4.22 -12.15
CA THR A 199 -5.30 -3.71 -10.80
C THR A 199 -4.15 -2.72 -10.78
N LEU A 200 -4.17 -1.80 -9.82
CA LEU A 200 -3.11 -0.83 -9.59
C LEU A 200 -2.88 -0.66 -8.09
N GLN A 201 -1.63 -0.80 -7.67
CA GLN A 201 -1.17 -0.45 -6.34
C GLN A 201 -0.02 0.57 -6.44
N LEU A 202 -0.05 1.56 -5.56
CA LEU A 202 0.97 2.61 -5.48
C LEU A 202 1.69 2.48 -4.14
N TYR A 203 2.99 2.27 -4.16
CA TYR A 203 3.80 2.27 -2.94
C TYR A 203 4.58 3.56 -2.83
N PHE A 204 4.23 4.38 -1.86
CA PHE A 204 4.92 5.64 -1.58
C PHE A 204 6.11 5.40 -0.65
N ARG A 205 7.17 6.18 -0.80
CA ARG A 205 8.27 6.30 0.15
C ARG A 205 8.70 7.75 0.28
N ASN A 206 8.56 8.35 1.45
CA ASN A 206 9.06 9.71 1.70
C ASN A 206 10.57 9.69 1.98
N GLU A 207 11.28 10.65 1.39
CA GLU A 207 12.73 10.78 1.47
C GLU A 207 13.13 12.24 1.74
N LEU A 208 14.30 12.42 2.36
CA LEU A 208 14.87 13.74 2.63
C LEU A 208 15.12 14.53 1.34
N GLY A 209 15.11 15.86 1.45
CA GLY A 209 15.25 16.76 0.32
C GLY A 209 13.94 16.96 -0.46
N ASN A 210 12.80 16.89 0.23
CA ASN A 210 11.44 16.95 -0.33
C ASN A 210 11.24 15.95 -1.49
N LYS A 211 11.58 14.69 -1.24
CA LYS A 211 11.51 13.61 -2.23
C LYS A 211 10.42 12.60 -1.89
N VAL A 212 9.80 12.06 -2.94
CA VAL A 212 8.84 10.96 -2.84
C VAL A 212 9.20 9.94 -3.91
N SER A 213 9.65 8.77 -3.46
CA SER A 213 9.75 7.58 -4.28
C SER A 213 8.37 6.93 -4.42
N LEU A 214 8.08 6.41 -5.60
CA LEU A 214 6.81 5.78 -5.94
C LEU A 214 7.06 4.52 -6.76
N ASN A 215 6.50 3.39 -6.34
CA ASN A 215 6.44 2.20 -7.17
C ASN A 215 5.00 1.99 -7.67
N TYR A 216 4.86 1.98 -8.99
CA TYR A 216 3.62 1.61 -9.68
C TYR A 216 3.62 0.10 -9.89
N ARG A 217 2.68 -0.61 -9.25
CA ARG A 217 2.46 -2.03 -9.48
C ARG A 217 1.15 -2.22 -10.20
N TYR A 218 1.23 -2.48 -11.50
CA TYR A 218 0.09 -2.83 -12.34
C TYR A 218 -0.16 -4.35 -12.25
N ASP A 219 -1.41 -4.77 -12.42
CA ASP A 219 -1.86 -6.17 -12.30
C ASP A 219 -1.15 -6.90 -11.16
N VAL A 220 -1.39 -6.43 -9.93
CA VAL A 220 -0.73 -6.80 -8.67
C VAL A 220 -0.54 -8.31 -8.50
N ASP A 221 -1.52 -9.12 -8.93
CA ASP A 221 -1.51 -10.58 -8.80
C ASP A 221 -0.66 -11.28 -9.88
N ASN A 222 -0.18 -10.56 -10.91
CA ASN A 222 0.71 -11.05 -11.94
C ASN A 222 2.18 -10.90 -11.52
N ILE A 223 2.78 -12.00 -11.03
CA ILE A 223 4.17 -12.04 -10.56
C ILE A 223 5.22 -11.71 -11.64
N TYR A 224 4.87 -11.83 -12.92
CA TYR A 224 5.79 -11.54 -14.03
C TYR A 224 5.81 -10.06 -14.40
N LYS A 225 4.83 -9.29 -13.93
CA LYS A 225 4.73 -7.87 -14.21
C LYS A 225 5.63 -7.10 -13.26
N LYS A 226 6.66 -6.45 -13.81
CA LYS A 226 7.60 -5.65 -13.04
C LYS A 226 6.94 -4.34 -12.62
N SER A 227 7.24 -3.90 -11.39
CA SER A 227 6.88 -2.56 -10.94
C SER A 227 7.69 -1.50 -11.68
N VAL A 228 7.07 -0.36 -11.94
CA VAL A 228 7.77 0.83 -12.44
C VAL A 228 8.11 1.73 -11.25
N SER A 229 9.39 2.04 -11.07
CA SER A 229 9.85 2.93 -9.99
C SER A 229 10.03 4.36 -10.51
N LYS A 230 9.58 5.34 -9.73
CA LYS A 230 9.78 6.75 -9.98
C LYS A 230 10.26 7.47 -8.73
N LEU A 231 11.12 8.48 -8.89
CA LEU A 231 11.55 9.36 -7.82
C LEU A 231 11.19 10.81 -8.18
N TYR A 232 10.34 11.42 -7.36
CA TYR A 232 9.92 12.82 -7.52
C TYR A 232 10.62 13.71 -6.51
N GLN A 233 11.10 14.88 -6.94
CA GLN A 233 11.66 15.89 -6.05
C GLN A 233 10.98 17.25 -6.22
N TYR A 234 10.63 17.88 -5.10
CA TYR A 234 10.16 19.26 -5.09
C TYR A 234 11.33 20.23 -5.01
N LYS A 235 11.52 21.02 -6.07
CA LYS A 235 12.56 22.05 -6.16
C LYS A 235 12.00 23.26 -6.91
N ASP A 236 12.32 24.46 -6.45
CA ASP A 236 11.94 25.73 -7.07
C ASP A 236 10.42 25.85 -7.35
N GLY A 237 9.61 25.37 -6.41
CA GLY A 237 8.14 25.45 -6.49
C GLY A 237 7.46 24.41 -7.38
N LYS A 238 8.21 23.43 -7.90
CA LYS A 238 7.73 22.42 -8.86
C LYS A 238 8.19 21.01 -8.48
N TRP A 239 7.38 20.02 -8.84
CA TRP A 239 7.74 18.61 -8.75
C TRP A 239 8.38 18.15 -10.06
N ASN A 240 9.59 17.60 -9.97
CA ASN A 240 10.33 17.06 -11.09
C ASN A 240 10.49 15.55 -10.92
N ASP A 241 10.41 14.81 -12.02
CA ASP A 241 10.83 13.41 -12.07
C ASP A 241 12.37 13.41 -12.20
N ILE A 242 13.05 12.82 -11.22
CA ILE A 242 14.51 12.68 -11.17
C ILE A 242 14.92 11.21 -11.17
N THR A 243 14.05 10.33 -11.65
CA THR A 243 14.34 8.91 -11.81
C THR A 243 15.54 8.77 -12.72
N LEU A 244 16.60 8.13 -12.23
CA LEU A 244 17.75 7.78 -13.07
C LEU A 244 17.29 6.70 -14.05
N GLN A 245 17.55 6.92 -15.34
CA GLN A 245 17.42 5.86 -16.34
C GLN A 245 18.61 4.92 -16.11
N GLU A 246 18.33 3.68 -15.73
CA GLU A 246 19.32 2.59 -15.75
C GLU A 246 19.63 2.16 -17.18
#